data_AF-A0A6U0AC18-F1
#
_entry.id   AF-A0A6U0AC18-F1
#
_cell.length_a   1.000
_cell.length_b   1.000
_cell.length_c   1.000
_cell.angle_alpha   90.00
_cell.angle_beta   90.00
_cell.angle_gamma   90.00
#
_symmetry.space_group_name_H-M   'P 1'
#
loop_
_entity.id
_entity.type
_entity.pdbx_description
1 polymer ?
#
loop_
_entity_poly.entity_id
_entity_poly.type
_entity_poly.pdbx_seq_one_letter_code
_entity_poly.pdbx_strand_id
1 'polypeptide(L)'
;METASVSRAASRAHTFGSAPARERHRRVAPGRGGVGDVATSARAAVAALIAMACIAAASLRVDTYVASVRASASAVDASASMASSSATKVVGADGDATAALSSFEEDLAVEPELTIGDTSVAYVAKGWNAERRLIGESKIEAIWEGPAATNANGELTATKPRGVLLALHGCKHSAKDFFANNTKCTECRGLAQEMAITRTALSRRFVVIAISSFGTCWSRDVDGPRVDEVLETFFSDDALKDLPLYAFGASSGGSFVSELPFITHAAQIAGLIIQIAPGPRLSEMTPTSDLARYPPTVFSHMPRDERTAEFVKMSIEDLRFAGVKVLESKLNPRAITPQYFYRESFGKIKTTESEALRGSLKSFNLIDKDDLLTEDPRAFDTIHVDMLATHAPAWDTMLPDMSDVRELLNVAHATHELSAQDFAANLAWLIRAHSAHT
;
A
#
# COMPACT_ATOMS: atom_id res chain seq x y z
N MET A 1 46.69 54.77 32.40
CA MET A 1 46.73 53.45 33.06
C MET A 1 46.80 52.43 31.94
N GLU A 2 48.00 52.36 31.34
CA GLU A 2 49.02 51.31 31.59
C GLU A 2 48.71 50.07 30.73
N THR A 3 49.23 49.99 29.49
CA THR A 3 50.58 49.50 29.06
C THR A 3 50.63 47.96 29.08
N ALA A 4 51.22 47.20 28.15
CA ALA A 4 52.06 47.43 26.96
C ALA A 4 52.20 46.03 26.28
N SER A 5 52.11 45.87 24.96
CA SER A 5 53.15 46.05 23.91
C SER A 5 54.08 44.82 23.74
N VAL A 6 54.13 44.20 22.54
CA VAL A 6 55.22 44.28 21.50
C VAL A 6 56.01 42.94 21.45
N SER A 7 56.54 42.34 20.37
CA SER A 7 57.02 42.71 19.01
C SER A 7 57.07 41.44 18.11
N ARG A 8 56.81 41.49 16.79
CA ARG A 8 57.77 41.51 15.62
C ARG A 8 58.84 40.38 15.60
N ALA A 9 59.33 39.81 14.49
CA ALA A 9 59.34 40.15 13.05
C ALA A 9 59.77 38.93 12.17
N ALA A 10 59.38 38.95 10.88
CA ALA A 10 60.15 38.65 9.64
C ALA A 10 60.94 37.33 9.42
N SER A 11 60.71 36.65 8.27
CA SER A 11 61.54 36.76 7.03
C SER A 11 61.49 35.52 6.08
N ARG A 12 61.20 35.79 4.79
CA ARG A 12 61.71 35.22 3.50
C ARG A 12 61.75 33.69 3.20
N ALA A 13 60.95 33.34 2.17
CA ALA A 13 61.25 32.72 0.86
C ALA A 13 62.19 31.49 0.71
N HIS A 14 61.68 30.42 0.07
CA HIS A 14 62.24 29.83 -1.16
C HIS A 14 61.25 28.85 -1.85
N THR A 15 61.24 28.90 -3.17
CA THR A 15 60.53 28.09 -4.19
C THR A 15 61.08 26.68 -4.35
N PHE A 16 60.27 25.71 -4.81
CA PHE A 16 60.61 24.77 -5.91
C PHE A 16 59.39 23.94 -6.39
N GLY A 17 59.26 23.74 -7.71
CA GLY A 17 58.34 22.78 -8.35
C GLY A 17 58.76 21.32 -8.09
N SER A 18 58.01 20.27 -8.45
CA SER A 18 57.70 19.86 -9.82
C SER A 18 56.79 18.60 -9.83
N ALA A 19 56.29 18.30 -11.04
CA ALA A 19 55.24 17.38 -11.49
C ALA A 19 55.55 15.83 -11.43
N PRO A 20 54.69 14.93 -11.96
CA PRO A 20 54.39 13.58 -11.42
C PRO A 20 55.16 12.40 -12.06
N ALA A 21 55.08 11.23 -11.41
CA ALA A 21 55.69 9.97 -11.86
C ALA A 21 54.67 8.96 -12.44
N ARG A 22 55.08 8.38 -13.57
CA ARG A 22 54.41 7.36 -14.40
C ARG A 22 54.40 5.95 -13.80
N GLU A 23 53.25 5.32 -13.95
CA GLU A 23 52.94 3.95 -14.43
C GLU A 23 54.12 3.00 -14.80
N ARG A 24 54.09 1.78 -14.23
CA ARG A 24 54.80 0.60 -14.76
C ARG A 24 53.94 -0.66 -14.63
N HIS A 25 53.63 -1.25 -15.77
CA HIS A 25 53.15 -2.63 -15.93
C HIS A 25 54.17 -3.66 -15.41
N ARG A 26 53.67 -4.73 -14.76
CA ARG A 26 54.43 -5.95 -14.49
C ARG A 26 53.68 -7.17 -15.05
N ARG A 27 54.38 -7.92 -15.89
CA ARG A 27 53.98 -9.19 -16.51
C ARG A 27 53.87 -10.29 -15.46
N VAL A 28 52.88 -11.18 -15.60
CA VAL A 28 52.71 -12.43 -14.85
C VAL A 28 53.12 -13.61 -15.73
N ALA A 29 53.87 -14.56 -15.15
CA ALA A 29 54.32 -15.80 -15.77
C ALA A 29 53.34 -16.97 -15.46
N PRO A 30 53.27 -18.03 -16.29
CA PRO A 30 52.29 -19.10 -16.12
C PRO A 30 52.80 -20.22 -15.18
N GLY A 31 51.94 -20.62 -14.24
CA GLY A 31 52.18 -21.68 -13.26
C GLY A 31 51.42 -22.97 -13.60
N ARG A 32 52.17 -24.07 -13.47
CA ARG A 32 51.87 -25.51 -13.63
C ARG A 32 50.52 -26.00 -13.09
N GLY A 33 49.97 -26.99 -13.81
CA GLY A 33 48.78 -27.77 -13.43
C GLY A 33 48.99 -28.66 -12.20
N GLY A 34 47.95 -28.74 -11.38
CA GLY A 34 47.81 -29.63 -10.25
C GLY A 34 46.61 -30.57 -10.46
N VAL A 35 46.86 -31.85 -10.23
CA VAL A 35 45.88 -32.93 -10.20
C VAL A 35 45.06 -32.77 -8.92
N GLY A 36 43.75 -32.57 -9.06
CA GLY A 36 42.81 -32.60 -7.93
C GLY A 36 41.47 -31.99 -8.30
N ASP A 37 40.57 -32.76 -8.92
CA ASP A 37 39.17 -32.34 -9.09
C ASP A 37 38.23 -33.52 -9.41
N VAL A 38 38.29 -34.59 -8.61
CA VAL A 38 37.28 -35.67 -8.65
C VAL A 38 36.18 -35.45 -7.58
N ALA A 39 36.47 -34.70 -6.51
CA ALA A 39 35.51 -34.45 -5.43
C ALA A 39 34.54 -33.28 -5.71
N THR A 40 34.93 -32.34 -6.56
CA THR A 40 34.13 -31.19 -7.03
C THR A 40 33.10 -31.59 -8.09
N SER A 41 33.42 -32.56 -8.96
CA SER A 41 32.47 -33.06 -9.96
C SER A 41 31.32 -33.86 -9.33
N ALA A 42 31.59 -34.63 -8.28
CA ALA A 42 30.56 -35.37 -7.53
C ALA A 42 29.59 -34.43 -6.79
N ARG A 43 30.09 -33.34 -6.19
CA ARG A 43 29.23 -32.34 -5.53
C ARG A 43 28.37 -31.56 -6.52
N ALA A 44 28.91 -31.22 -7.69
CA ALA A 44 28.15 -30.59 -8.77
C ALA A 44 27.04 -31.52 -9.32
N ALA A 45 27.33 -32.82 -9.46
CA ALA A 45 26.35 -33.81 -9.90
C ALA A 45 25.20 -34.00 -8.90
N VAL A 46 25.49 -34.01 -7.59
CA VAL A 46 24.47 -34.10 -6.54
C VAL A 46 23.60 -32.84 -6.50
N ALA A 47 24.19 -31.65 -6.63
CA ALA A 47 23.44 -30.40 -6.69
C ALA A 47 22.50 -30.34 -7.91
N ALA A 48 22.97 -30.82 -9.07
CA ALA A 48 22.14 -30.90 -10.27
C ALA A 48 20.96 -31.88 -10.13
N LEU A 49 21.17 -33.02 -9.48
CA LEU A 49 20.10 -33.99 -9.19
C LEU A 49 19.04 -33.43 -8.24
N ILE A 50 19.45 -32.68 -7.21
CA ILE A 50 18.53 -32.02 -6.28
C ILE A 50 17.73 -30.94 -7.01
N ALA A 51 18.37 -30.14 -7.87
CA ALA A 51 17.69 -29.12 -8.67
C ALA A 51 16.65 -29.75 -9.62
N MET A 52 16.98 -30.86 -10.29
CA MET A 52 16.03 -31.57 -11.15
C MET A 52 14.86 -32.18 -10.37
N ALA A 53 15.10 -32.71 -9.16
CA ALA A 53 14.03 -33.20 -8.30
C ALA A 53 13.08 -32.07 -7.84
N CYS A 54 13.62 -30.90 -7.52
CA CYS A 54 12.82 -29.71 -7.18
C CYS A 54 11.99 -29.22 -8.36
N ILE A 55 12.54 -29.20 -9.58
CA ILE A 55 11.83 -28.82 -10.81
C ILE A 55 10.72 -29.84 -11.12
N ALA A 56 10.98 -31.13 -10.97
CA ALA A 56 9.96 -32.17 -11.17
C ALA A 56 8.82 -32.05 -10.14
N ALA A 57 9.14 -31.79 -8.87
CA ALA A 57 8.13 -31.58 -7.82
C ALA A 57 7.31 -30.30 -8.05
N ALA A 58 7.94 -29.22 -8.54
CA ALA A 58 7.24 -28.00 -8.92
C ALA A 58 6.32 -28.23 -10.13
N SER A 59 6.76 -28.99 -11.13
CA SER A 59 5.97 -29.32 -12.31
C SER A 59 4.74 -30.16 -11.94
N LEU A 60 4.89 -31.14 -11.03
CA LEU A 60 3.76 -31.91 -10.51
C LEU A 60 2.73 -31.05 -9.77
N ARG A 61 3.18 -30.01 -9.04
CA ARG A 61 2.29 -29.06 -8.35
C ARG A 61 1.57 -28.13 -9.31
N VAL A 62 2.18 -27.77 -10.43
CA VAL A 62 1.54 -27.00 -11.49
C VAL A 62 0.48 -27.84 -12.19
N ASP A 63 0.75 -29.11 -12.48
CA ASP A 63 -0.22 -30.01 -13.11
C ASP A 63 -1.43 -30.29 -12.20
N THR A 64 -1.22 -30.47 -10.89
CA THR A 64 -2.34 -30.63 -9.94
C THR A 64 -3.14 -29.34 -9.77
N TYR A 65 -2.50 -28.17 -9.83
CA TYR A 65 -3.17 -26.87 -9.80
C TYR A 65 -3.97 -26.61 -11.09
N VAL A 66 -3.43 -26.94 -12.26
CA VAL A 66 -4.16 -26.80 -13.53
C VAL A 66 -5.34 -27.77 -13.59
N ALA A 67 -5.19 -28.99 -13.05
CA ALA A 67 -6.29 -29.95 -12.93
C ALA A 67 -7.39 -29.46 -11.98
N SER A 68 -7.04 -28.85 -10.84
CA SER A 68 -8.04 -28.29 -9.91
C SER A 68 -8.76 -27.09 -10.50
N VAL A 69 -8.08 -26.21 -11.22
CA VAL A 69 -8.70 -25.07 -11.93
C VAL A 69 -9.67 -25.54 -13.01
N ARG A 70 -9.34 -26.59 -13.79
CA ARG A 70 -10.25 -27.18 -14.78
C ARG A 70 -11.48 -27.85 -14.15
N ALA A 71 -11.30 -28.51 -13.02
CA ALA A 71 -12.41 -29.10 -12.26
C ALA A 71 -13.35 -27.99 -11.72
N SER A 72 -12.79 -26.89 -11.19
CA SER A 72 -13.57 -25.74 -10.74
C SER A 72 -14.31 -25.04 -11.88
N ALA A 73 -13.69 -24.87 -13.05
CA ALA A 73 -14.37 -24.30 -14.22
C ALA A 73 -15.56 -25.17 -14.68
N SER A 74 -15.40 -26.49 -14.66
CA SER A 74 -16.47 -27.43 -15.02
C SER A 74 -17.62 -27.43 -14.00
N ALA A 75 -17.32 -27.18 -12.72
CA ALA A 75 -18.32 -27.06 -11.66
C ALA A 75 -19.09 -25.73 -11.72
N VAL A 76 -18.45 -24.65 -12.18
CA VAL A 76 -19.09 -23.35 -12.43
C VAL A 76 -20.08 -23.45 -13.60
N ASP A 77 -19.72 -24.13 -14.69
CA ASP A 77 -20.64 -24.35 -15.81
C ASP A 77 -21.85 -25.22 -15.41
N ALA A 78 -21.65 -26.24 -14.59
CA ALA A 78 -22.73 -27.08 -14.05
C ALA A 78 -23.67 -26.28 -13.12
N SER A 79 -23.11 -25.39 -12.29
CA SER A 79 -23.89 -24.54 -11.37
C SER A 79 -24.68 -23.45 -12.12
N ALA A 80 -24.10 -22.86 -13.17
CA ALA A 80 -24.80 -21.91 -14.04
C ALA A 80 -25.98 -22.56 -14.78
N SER A 81 -25.81 -23.82 -15.22
CA SER A 81 -26.90 -24.61 -15.83
C SER A 81 -28.02 -24.94 -14.84
N MET A 82 -27.70 -25.20 -13.57
CA MET A 82 -28.71 -25.48 -12.54
C MET A 82 -29.45 -24.21 -12.07
N ALA A 83 -28.75 -23.08 -11.96
CA ALA A 83 -29.36 -21.79 -11.64
C ALA A 83 -30.34 -21.31 -12.73
N SER A 84 -29.99 -21.53 -14.01
CA SER A 84 -30.88 -21.24 -15.14
C SER A 84 -32.18 -22.06 -15.10
N SER A 85 -32.11 -23.34 -14.69
CA SER A 85 -33.28 -24.21 -14.57
C SER A 85 -34.20 -23.90 -13.38
N SER A 86 -33.67 -23.26 -12.32
CA SER A 86 -34.43 -22.87 -11.13
C SER A 86 -35.10 -21.50 -11.28
N ALA A 87 -34.51 -20.60 -12.08
CA ALA A 87 -35.04 -19.26 -12.34
C ALA A 87 -36.37 -19.25 -13.13
N THR A 88 -36.73 -20.33 -13.83
CA THR A 88 -38.01 -20.42 -14.56
C THR A 88 -39.22 -20.75 -13.67
N LYS A 89 -39.03 -20.93 -12.36
CA LYS A 89 -40.10 -21.45 -11.47
C LYS A 89 -40.57 -20.53 -10.35
N VAL A 90 -40.09 -19.29 -10.28
CA VAL A 90 -40.55 -18.31 -9.28
C VAL A 90 -40.90 -16.99 -9.96
N VAL A 91 -42.11 -16.92 -10.50
CA VAL A 91 -42.78 -15.65 -10.82
C VAL A 91 -43.96 -15.53 -9.87
N GLY A 92 -43.87 -14.61 -8.92
CA GLY A 92 -44.99 -14.27 -8.03
C GLY A 92 -44.55 -13.75 -6.67
N ALA A 93 -44.01 -12.53 -6.60
CA ALA A 93 -44.11 -11.61 -5.46
C ALA A 93 -43.37 -10.29 -5.79
N ASP A 94 -43.95 -9.47 -6.68
CA ASP A 94 -43.52 -8.08 -6.86
C ASP A 94 -44.22 -7.21 -5.81
N GLY A 95 -43.45 -6.44 -5.04
CA GLY A 95 -44.03 -5.42 -4.16
C GLY A 95 -43.06 -4.64 -3.27
N ASP A 96 -41.96 -5.23 -2.78
CA ASP A 96 -41.23 -4.62 -1.65
C ASP A 96 -39.70 -4.48 -1.81
N ALA A 97 -39.11 -5.08 -2.86
CA ALA A 97 -37.66 -5.06 -3.06
C ALA A 97 -37.12 -3.75 -3.68
N THR A 98 -37.97 -2.99 -4.38
CA THR A 98 -37.57 -1.78 -5.11
C THR A 98 -37.42 -0.55 -4.20
N ALA A 99 -38.03 -0.53 -3.02
CA ALA A 99 -37.91 0.58 -2.06
C ALA A 99 -36.61 0.51 -1.23
N ALA A 100 -36.04 -0.68 -1.03
CA ALA A 100 -34.80 -0.87 -0.28
C ALA A 100 -33.54 -0.54 -1.11
N LEU A 101 -33.62 -0.55 -2.44
CA LEU A 101 -32.48 -0.28 -3.33
C LEU A 101 -32.28 1.21 -3.61
N SER A 102 -33.30 2.07 -3.42
CA SER A 102 -33.24 3.49 -3.78
C SER A 102 -32.67 4.41 -2.68
N SER A 103 -32.35 3.89 -1.49
CA SER A 103 -31.83 4.70 -0.36
C SER A 103 -30.30 4.70 -0.22
N PHE A 104 -29.56 4.07 -1.14
CA PHE A 104 -28.11 3.95 -1.06
C PHE A 104 -27.32 5.06 -1.78
N GLU A 105 -27.97 5.92 -2.57
CA GLU A 105 -27.31 7.02 -3.31
C GLU A 105 -27.17 8.33 -2.52
N GLU A 106 -27.85 8.51 -1.39
CA GLU A 106 -28.07 9.84 -0.78
C GLU A 106 -27.11 10.28 0.34
N ASP A 107 -26.00 9.56 0.58
CA ASP A 107 -25.12 9.86 1.72
C ASP A 107 -23.67 10.24 1.34
N LEU A 108 -23.47 10.86 0.17
CA LEU A 108 -22.20 11.46 -0.23
C LEU A 108 -22.13 12.94 0.19
N ALA A 109 -22.17 13.21 1.49
CA ALA A 109 -21.52 14.43 1.96
C ALA A 109 -20.05 14.36 1.52
N VAL A 110 -19.65 15.21 0.57
CA VAL A 110 -18.28 15.26 0.04
C VAL A 110 -17.39 15.79 1.15
N GLU A 111 -16.84 14.85 1.89
CA GLU A 111 -15.82 15.11 2.88
C GLU A 111 -14.56 15.53 2.14
N PRO A 112 -14.04 16.75 2.38
CA PRO A 112 -12.90 17.24 1.62
C PRO A 112 -11.69 16.34 1.89
N GLU A 113 -10.99 16.02 0.81
CA GLU A 113 -9.67 15.40 0.90
C GLU A 113 -8.70 16.34 1.59
N LEU A 114 -7.70 15.76 2.26
CA LEU A 114 -6.68 16.54 2.94
C LEU A 114 -5.84 17.30 1.91
N THR A 115 -5.57 18.58 2.17
CA THR A 115 -4.83 19.45 1.24
C THR A 115 -3.54 20.00 1.84
N ILE A 116 -2.60 20.38 0.97
CA ILE A 116 -1.36 21.02 1.42
C ILE A 116 -1.69 22.36 2.08
N GLY A 117 -1.14 22.57 3.28
CA GLY A 117 -1.40 23.75 4.10
C GLY A 117 -2.28 23.45 5.32
N ASP A 118 -2.97 22.31 5.33
CA ASP A 118 -3.69 21.85 6.51
C ASP A 118 -2.72 21.60 7.68
N THR A 119 -3.07 22.08 8.86
CA THR A 119 -2.22 21.99 10.07
C THR A 119 -1.90 20.55 10.46
N SER A 120 -2.81 19.61 10.13
CA SER A 120 -2.60 18.16 10.27
C SER A 120 -1.51 17.62 9.34
N VAL A 121 -1.31 18.19 8.14
CA VAL A 121 -0.21 17.82 7.23
C VAL A 121 1.14 18.20 7.83
N ALA A 122 1.24 19.40 8.43
CA ALA A 122 2.45 19.87 9.10
C ALA A 122 2.79 19.07 10.38
N TYR A 123 1.77 18.58 11.08
CA TYR A 123 1.89 17.68 12.23
C TYR A 123 2.54 16.35 11.84
N VAL A 124 1.96 15.63 10.87
CA VAL A 124 2.42 14.28 10.49
C VAL A 124 3.70 14.30 9.68
N ALA A 125 4.01 15.40 8.96
CA ALA A 125 5.32 15.59 8.33
C ALA A 125 6.49 15.54 9.33
N LYS A 126 6.23 15.80 10.62
CA LYS A 126 7.25 15.70 11.68
C LYS A 126 7.38 14.27 12.25
N GLY A 127 6.51 13.33 11.85
CA GLY A 127 6.44 11.98 12.40
C GLY A 127 6.39 11.99 13.93
N TRP A 128 5.57 12.89 14.49
CA TRP A 128 5.67 13.32 15.89
C TRP A 128 5.65 12.17 16.89
N ASN A 129 4.89 11.10 16.60
CA ASN A 129 4.79 9.97 17.51
C ASN A 129 4.60 8.59 16.86
N ALA A 130 4.90 8.43 15.56
CA ALA A 130 4.87 7.11 14.93
C ALA A 130 5.97 6.23 15.53
N GLU A 131 5.57 5.19 16.26
CA GLU A 131 6.48 4.34 17.01
C GLU A 131 6.53 2.95 16.40
N ARG A 132 7.73 2.52 15.99
CA ARG A 132 7.95 1.16 15.51
C ARG A 132 8.08 0.20 16.68
N ARG A 133 7.33 -0.89 16.63
CA ARG A 133 7.28 -1.93 17.64
C ARG A 133 7.48 -3.29 17.00
N LEU A 134 8.16 -4.17 17.73
CA LEU A 134 8.33 -5.57 17.38
C LEU A 134 7.55 -6.38 18.41
N ILE A 135 6.42 -6.92 18.00
CA ILE A 135 5.46 -7.59 18.89
C ILE A 135 5.72 -9.10 18.88
N GLY A 136 5.62 -9.72 20.05
CA GLY A 136 5.73 -11.17 20.19
C GLY A 136 7.14 -11.73 20.00
N GLU A 137 7.29 -13.04 20.20
CA GLU A 137 8.54 -13.76 19.94
C GLU A 137 8.94 -13.73 18.46
N SER A 138 7.93 -13.70 17.59
CA SER A 138 8.07 -13.60 16.13
C SER A 138 8.50 -12.22 15.64
N LYS A 139 8.63 -11.23 16.55
CA LYS A 139 9.04 -9.85 16.25
C LYS A 139 8.24 -9.24 15.09
N ILE A 140 6.92 -9.32 15.19
CA ILE A 140 5.99 -8.82 14.18
C ILE A 140 6.14 -7.29 14.12
N GLU A 141 6.46 -6.76 12.95
CA GLU A 141 6.64 -5.33 12.75
C GLU A 141 5.26 -4.66 12.69
N ALA A 142 4.98 -3.85 13.71
CA ALA A 142 3.82 -2.98 13.77
C ALA A 142 4.29 -1.54 14.04
N ILE A 143 3.64 -0.58 13.42
CA ILE A 143 3.89 0.84 13.65
C ILE A 143 2.55 1.50 13.91
N TRP A 144 2.47 2.32 14.96
CA TRP A 144 1.26 3.08 15.21
C TRP A 144 1.53 4.52 15.59
N GLU A 145 0.60 5.39 15.23
CA GLU A 145 0.62 6.81 15.53
C GLU A 145 -0.76 7.24 16.05
N GLY A 146 -0.77 7.94 17.19
CA GLY A 146 -1.97 8.52 17.76
C GLY A 146 -2.25 9.93 17.26
N PRO A 147 -3.50 10.41 17.33
CA PRO A 147 -3.84 11.75 16.88
C PRO A 147 -3.35 12.81 17.88
N ALA A 148 -2.91 13.96 17.38
CA ALA A 148 -2.52 15.10 18.20
C ALA A 148 -3.05 16.41 17.63
N ALA A 149 -3.06 17.44 18.46
CA ALA A 149 -3.41 18.80 18.08
C ALA A 149 -2.44 19.79 18.70
N THR A 150 -2.33 20.95 18.06
CA THR A 150 -1.56 22.08 18.58
C THR A 150 -2.31 22.73 19.75
N ASN A 151 -1.66 22.82 20.91
CA ASN A 151 -2.17 23.51 22.09
C ASN A 151 -2.04 25.05 21.94
N ALA A 152 -2.53 25.80 22.92
CA ALA A 152 -2.49 27.27 22.91
C ALA A 152 -1.07 27.87 22.82
N ASN A 153 -0.03 27.09 23.15
CA ASN A 153 1.37 27.50 23.12
C ASN A 153 2.06 27.15 21.78
N GLY A 154 1.34 26.55 20.84
CA GLY A 154 1.93 26.09 19.57
C GLY A 154 2.57 24.70 19.65
N GLU A 155 2.45 23.99 20.78
CA GLU A 155 3.05 22.66 20.97
C GLU A 155 2.07 21.56 20.59
N LEU A 156 2.57 20.46 20.05
CA LEU A 156 1.74 19.29 19.74
C LEU A 156 1.49 18.46 21.00
N THR A 157 0.22 18.14 21.25
CA THR A 157 -0.22 17.31 22.38
C THR A 157 -1.18 16.23 21.89
N ALA A 158 -1.02 15.01 22.41
CA ALA A 158 -1.90 13.89 22.08
C ALA A 158 -3.36 14.23 22.39
N THR A 159 -4.27 13.75 21.55
CA THR A 159 -5.72 13.96 21.67
C THR A 159 -6.43 12.62 21.86
N LYS A 160 -7.62 12.66 22.48
CA LYS A 160 -8.42 11.45 22.65
C LYS A 160 -8.86 10.91 21.28
N PRO A 161 -8.55 9.63 20.95
CA PRO A 161 -8.98 9.03 19.71
C PRO A 161 -10.48 8.72 19.67
N ARG A 162 -11.02 8.62 18.45
CA ARG A 162 -12.43 8.29 18.15
C ARG A 162 -12.61 6.89 17.55
N GLY A 163 -11.52 6.30 17.08
CA GLY A 163 -11.52 5.03 16.37
C GLY A 163 -10.09 4.63 16.02
N VAL A 164 -9.95 3.42 15.50
CA VAL A 164 -8.67 2.87 15.05
C VAL A 164 -8.77 2.60 13.56
N LEU A 165 -7.74 2.95 12.80
CA LEU A 165 -7.55 2.52 11.42
C LEU A 165 -6.41 1.52 11.36
N LEU A 166 -6.72 0.27 11.04
CA LEU A 166 -5.73 -0.71 10.60
C LEU A 166 -5.44 -0.51 9.11
N ALA A 167 -4.19 -0.28 8.75
CA ALA A 167 -3.75 -0.06 7.37
C ALA A 167 -2.80 -1.18 6.92
N LEU A 168 -3.21 -1.97 5.92
CA LEU A 168 -2.45 -3.11 5.41
C LEU A 168 -1.97 -2.87 3.98
N HIS A 169 -0.67 -3.04 3.78
CA HIS A 169 0.02 -2.70 2.54
C HIS A 169 -0.27 -3.68 1.38
N GLY A 170 -0.02 -3.25 0.15
CA GLY A 170 0.00 -4.13 -1.03
C GLY A 170 1.27 -4.99 -1.11
N CYS A 171 1.37 -5.87 -2.11
CA CYS A 171 2.59 -6.68 -2.27
C CYS A 171 3.83 -5.79 -2.42
N LYS A 172 4.99 -6.19 -1.88
CA LYS A 172 6.29 -5.48 -1.93
C LYS A 172 6.41 -4.23 -1.06
N HIS A 173 5.36 -3.88 -0.33
CA HIS A 173 5.35 -2.77 0.63
C HIS A 173 5.46 -3.28 2.07
N SER A 174 5.43 -2.36 3.05
CA SER A 174 5.47 -2.67 4.48
C SER A 174 4.78 -1.60 5.32
N ALA A 175 4.61 -1.83 6.63
CA ALA A 175 4.09 -0.83 7.57
C ALA A 175 4.89 0.49 7.53
N LYS A 176 6.17 0.43 7.18
CA LYS A 176 7.09 1.58 7.12
C LYS A 176 6.72 2.60 6.04
N ASP A 177 5.82 2.25 5.12
CA ASP A 177 5.39 3.12 4.03
C ASP A 177 4.32 4.12 4.46
N PHE A 178 3.54 3.77 5.49
CA PHE A 178 2.46 4.59 6.02
C PHE A 178 2.91 5.76 6.89
N PHE A 179 4.19 5.78 7.31
CA PHE A 179 4.67 6.73 8.31
C PHE A 179 5.93 7.46 7.85
N ALA A 180 6.07 8.72 8.28
CA ALA A 180 7.28 9.50 8.03
C ALA A 180 8.46 8.98 8.85
N ASN A 181 9.66 9.11 8.29
CA ASN A 181 10.90 8.91 9.03
C ASN A 181 10.97 9.85 10.25
N ASN A 182 11.28 9.29 11.42
CA ASN A 182 11.44 10.05 12.65
C ASN A 182 12.36 9.32 13.64
N THR A 183 12.57 9.89 14.83
CA THR A 183 13.49 9.33 15.84
C THR A 183 13.06 7.97 16.42
N LYS A 184 11.78 7.63 16.33
CA LYS A 184 11.18 6.36 16.77
C LYS A 184 10.94 5.38 15.62
N CYS A 185 11.08 5.83 14.37
CA CYS A 185 11.06 4.98 13.18
C CYS A 185 12.02 5.51 12.12
N THR A 186 13.32 5.25 12.31
CA THR A 186 14.37 5.70 11.38
C THR A 186 14.38 4.94 10.06
N GLU A 187 13.68 3.81 9.99
CA GLU A 187 13.51 3.01 8.77
C GLU A 187 12.19 3.33 8.04
N CYS A 188 11.33 4.18 8.61
CA CYS A 188 10.10 4.58 7.95
C CYS A 188 10.43 5.35 6.67
N ARG A 189 9.80 4.93 5.57
CA ARG A 189 9.99 5.48 4.23
C ARG A 189 9.00 6.60 3.95
N GLY A 190 7.74 6.39 4.31
CA GLY A 190 6.68 7.37 4.12
C GLY A 190 6.38 7.64 2.65
N LEU A 191 5.80 6.67 1.95
CA LEU A 191 5.36 6.84 0.56
C LEU A 191 4.15 7.78 0.49
N ALA A 192 4.06 8.53 -0.59
CA ALA A 192 3.09 9.62 -0.75
C ALA A 192 1.64 9.23 -0.44
N GLN A 193 1.13 8.13 -1.01
CA GLN A 193 -0.28 7.73 -0.90
C GLN A 193 -0.60 7.08 0.45
N GLU A 194 0.28 6.20 0.93
CA GLU A 194 0.15 5.58 2.25
C GLU A 194 0.19 6.65 3.36
N MET A 195 1.09 7.63 3.24
CA MET A 195 1.12 8.76 4.16
C MET A 195 -0.15 9.62 4.07
N ALA A 196 -0.73 9.81 2.89
CA ALA A 196 -1.97 10.56 2.73
C ALA A 196 -3.14 9.89 3.47
N ILE A 197 -3.22 8.55 3.42
CA ILE A 197 -4.18 7.75 4.18
C ILE A 197 -3.98 7.95 5.69
N THR A 198 -2.76 7.76 6.18
CA THR A 198 -2.40 7.93 7.60
C THR A 198 -2.75 9.33 8.09
N ARG A 199 -2.36 10.35 7.32
CA ARG A 199 -2.61 11.77 7.63
C ARG A 199 -4.09 12.09 7.73
N THR A 200 -4.86 11.60 6.76
CA THR A 200 -6.30 11.81 6.72
C THR A 200 -6.97 11.19 7.95
N ALA A 201 -6.61 9.96 8.32
CA ALA A 201 -7.14 9.30 9.51
C ALA A 201 -6.75 10.02 10.81
N LEU A 202 -5.48 10.38 10.99
CA LEU A 202 -4.98 11.12 12.17
C LEU A 202 -5.71 12.46 12.32
N SER A 203 -5.92 13.20 11.22
CA SER A 203 -6.65 14.47 11.23
C SER A 203 -8.11 14.33 11.69
N ARG A 204 -8.69 13.13 11.51
CA ARG A 204 -10.04 12.76 11.95
C ARG A 204 -10.08 12.16 13.35
N ARG A 205 -8.96 12.24 14.10
CA ARG A 205 -8.76 11.69 15.45
C ARG A 205 -8.80 10.16 15.51
N PHE A 206 -8.31 9.48 14.49
CA PHE A 206 -8.08 8.03 14.55
C PHE A 206 -6.66 7.75 15.05
N VAL A 207 -6.47 6.64 15.76
CA VAL A 207 -5.14 6.02 15.87
C VAL A 207 -4.94 5.21 14.60
N VAL A 208 -3.78 5.33 13.96
CA VAL A 208 -3.43 4.51 12.81
C VAL A 208 -2.46 3.43 13.25
N ILE A 209 -2.73 2.18 12.91
CA ILE A 209 -1.82 1.05 13.08
C ILE A 209 -1.58 0.41 11.71
N ALA A 210 -0.31 0.24 11.33
CA ALA A 210 0.07 -0.55 10.17
C ALA A 210 0.93 -1.73 10.60
N ILE A 211 0.73 -2.86 9.93
CA ILE A 211 1.42 -4.13 10.22
C ILE A 211 2.10 -4.59 8.94
N SER A 212 3.33 -5.08 9.04
CA SER A 212 4.03 -5.70 7.92
C SER A 212 3.69 -7.18 7.84
N SER A 213 3.34 -7.66 6.65
CA SER A 213 3.19 -9.10 6.38
C SER A 213 4.50 -9.84 6.67
N PHE A 214 4.42 -11.15 6.92
CA PHE A 214 5.61 -11.99 7.09
C PHE A 214 6.47 -12.03 5.82
N GLY A 215 5.83 -12.10 4.65
CA GLY A 215 6.47 -12.14 3.35
C GLY A 215 6.46 -10.77 2.67
N THR A 216 6.40 -10.79 1.34
CA THR A 216 6.14 -9.57 0.56
C THR A 216 4.67 -9.34 0.29
N CYS A 217 3.81 -10.33 0.54
CA CYS A 217 2.36 -10.26 0.35
C CYS A 217 1.71 -10.96 1.54
N TRP A 218 0.43 -10.66 1.76
CA TRP A 218 -0.35 -11.25 2.84
C TRP A 218 -0.76 -12.69 2.55
N SER A 219 -0.80 -13.50 3.60
CA SER A 219 -1.29 -14.88 3.60
C SER A 219 -2.17 -15.11 4.81
N ARG A 220 -3.40 -15.59 4.62
CA ARG A 220 -4.33 -15.91 5.72
C ARG A 220 -3.70 -16.75 6.81
N ASP A 221 -3.12 -17.90 6.43
CA ASP A 221 -2.69 -18.92 7.38
C ASP A 221 -1.43 -18.50 8.15
N VAL A 222 -0.62 -17.62 7.58
CA VAL A 222 0.64 -17.15 8.20
C VAL A 222 0.41 -15.84 8.94
N ASP A 223 -0.25 -14.87 8.29
CA ASP A 223 -0.41 -13.52 8.81
C ASP A 223 -1.65 -13.37 9.70
N GLY A 224 -2.67 -14.23 9.58
CA GLY A 224 -3.88 -14.20 10.42
C GLY A 224 -3.55 -14.22 11.91
N PRO A 225 -2.87 -15.26 12.43
CA PRO A 225 -2.48 -15.32 13.84
C PRO A 225 -1.55 -14.16 14.26
N ARG A 226 -0.68 -13.69 13.35
CA ARG A 226 0.25 -12.59 13.62
C ARG A 226 -0.48 -11.25 13.79
N VAL A 227 -1.45 -10.98 12.92
CA VAL A 227 -2.28 -9.78 13.01
C VAL A 227 -3.13 -9.82 14.26
N ASP A 228 -3.72 -10.98 14.59
CA ASP A 228 -4.51 -11.12 15.82
C ASP A 228 -3.66 -10.86 17.07
N GLU A 229 -2.44 -11.40 17.16
CA GLU A 229 -1.50 -11.14 18.28
C GLU A 229 -1.16 -9.65 18.43
N VAL A 230 -0.93 -8.95 17.31
CA VAL A 230 -0.68 -7.50 17.32
C VAL A 230 -1.92 -6.74 17.80
N LEU A 231 -3.11 -7.10 17.30
CA LEU A 231 -4.35 -6.44 17.69
C LEU A 231 -4.70 -6.71 19.16
N GLU A 232 -4.53 -7.94 19.66
CA GLU A 232 -4.69 -8.26 21.09
C GLU A 232 -3.76 -7.40 21.96
N THR A 233 -2.48 -7.30 21.56
CA THR A 233 -1.52 -6.45 22.26
C THR A 233 -1.92 -4.98 22.22
N PHE A 234 -2.36 -4.50 21.05
CA PHE A 234 -2.75 -3.11 20.85
C PHE A 234 -4.01 -2.72 21.63
N PHE A 235 -5.06 -3.56 21.58
CA PHE A 235 -6.33 -3.33 22.27
C PHE A 235 -6.30 -3.71 23.76
N SER A 236 -5.18 -4.22 24.29
CA SER A 236 -5.00 -4.41 25.74
C SER A 236 -4.87 -3.09 26.52
N ASP A 237 -4.62 -1.98 25.83
CA ASP A 237 -4.64 -0.63 26.42
C ASP A 237 -6.09 -0.20 26.70
N ASP A 238 -6.37 0.16 27.96
CA ASP A 238 -7.67 0.66 28.40
C ASP A 238 -8.17 1.88 27.61
N ALA A 239 -7.27 2.68 27.03
CA ALA A 239 -7.64 3.82 26.19
C ALA A 239 -8.10 3.42 24.78
N LEU A 240 -7.83 2.19 24.35
CA LEU A 240 -8.07 1.70 22.99
C LEU A 240 -9.11 0.58 22.92
N LYS A 241 -9.25 -0.25 23.96
CA LYS A 241 -10.06 -1.48 23.98
C LYS A 241 -11.51 -1.33 23.48
N ASP A 242 -12.14 -0.18 23.69
CA ASP A 242 -13.54 0.08 23.34
C ASP A 242 -13.69 0.87 22.02
N LEU A 243 -12.59 1.16 21.32
CA LEU A 243 -12.63 1.93 20.08
C LEU A 243 -13.05 1.06 18.89
N PRO A 244 -13.90 1.57 17.99
CA PRO A 244 -14.24 0.86 16.77
C PRO A 244 -13.02 0.71 15.85
N LEU A 245 -12.80 -0.50 15.34
CA LEU A 245 -11.72 -0.80 14.39
C LEU A 245 -12.23 -0.71 12.96
N TYR A 246 -11.68 0.21 12.18
CA TYR A 246 -11.84 0.27 10.73
C TYR A 246 -10.59 -0.29 10.08
N ALA A 247 -10.72 -1.02 8.98
CA ALA A 247 -9.58 -1.60 8.29
C ALA A 247 -9.54 -1.15 6.82
N PHE A 248 -8.36 -0.76 6.38
CA PHE A 248 -8.02 -0.45 5.00
C PHE A 248 -6.93 -1.41 4.54
N GLY A 249 -7.07 -1.94 3.33
CA GLY A 249 -5.99 -2.68 2.69
C GLY A 249 -6.04 -2.57 1.18
N ALA A 250 -4.87 -2.65 0.52
CA ALA A 250 -4.75 -2.63 -0.93
C ALA A 250 -4.20 -3.95 -1.49
N SER A 251 -4.75 -4.42 -2.61
CA SER A 251 -4.30 -5.62 -3.34
C SER A 251 -4.27 -6.86 -2.42
N SER A 252 -3.12 -7.49 -2.18
CA SER A 252 -3.02 -8.60 -1.21
C SER A 252 -3.46 -8.18 0.21
N GLY A 253 -3.18 -6.94 0.63
CA GLY A 253 -3.67 -6.39 1.89
C GLY A 253 -5.18 -6.14 1.87
N GLY A 254 -5.75 -5.76 0.73
CA GLY A 254 -7.20 -5.62 0.55
C GLY A 254 -7.91 -6.97 0.66
N SER A 255 -7.35 -7.99 0.01
CA SER A 255 -7.83 -9.37 0.12
C SER A 255 -7.77 -9.84 1.57
N PHE A 256 -6.66 -9.59 2.27
CA PHE A 256 -6.50 -9.98 3.68
C PHE A 256 -7.46 -9.22 4.62
N VAL A 257 -7.64 -7.91 4.42
CA VAL A 257 -8.62 -7.11 5.16
C VAL A 257 -10.03 -7.67 4.99
N SER A 258 -10.37 -8.18 3.81
CA SER A 258 -11.65 -8.84 3.57
C SER A 258 -11.84 -10.09 4.42
N GLU A 259 -10.78 -10.73 4.91
CA GLU A 259 -10.86 -11.96 5.70
C GLU A 259 -10.91 -11.71 7.21
N LEU A 260 -10.54 -10.50 7.66
CA LEU A 260 -10.48 -10.13 9.07
C LEU A 260 -11.73 -10.51 9.88
N PRO A 261 -12.98 -10.33 9.39
CA PRO A 261 -14.17 -10.73 10.13
C PRO A 261 -14.22 -12.20 10.55
N PHE A 262 -13.40 -13.07 9.94
CA PHE A 262 -13.33 -14.49 10.24
C PHE A 262 -12.05 -14.92 10.96
N ILE A 263 -11.02 -14.08 11.03
CA ILE A 263 -9.69 -14.49 11.51
C ILE A 263 -9.16 -13.68 12.69
N THR A 264 -9.76 -12.52 13.03
CA THR A 264 -9.39 -11.78 14.25
C THR A 264 -10.51 -11.81 15.28
N HIS A 265 -10.13 -11.88 16.55
CA HIS A 265 -11.04 -11.87 17.70
C HIS A 265 -10.78 -10.70 18.65
N ALA A 266 -9.65 -10.01 18.46
CA ALA A 266 -9.20 -8.92 19.31
C ALA A 266 -10.10 -7.67 19.30
N ALA A 267 -10.85 -7.44 18.22
CA ALA A 267 -11.64 -6.22 18.07
C ALA A 267 -12.89 -6.43 17.21
N GLN A 268 -13.94 -5.65 17.52
CA GLN A 268 -15.09 -5.54 16.65
C GLN A 268 -14.75 -4.65 15.45
N ILE A 269 -14.80 -5.23 14.26
CA ILE A 269 -14.57 -4.51 13.00
C ILE A 269 -15.82 -3.69 12.67
N ALA A 270 -15.66 -2.38 12.64
CA ALA A 270 -16.71 -1.40 12.38
C ALA A 270 -16.90 -1.09 10.89
N GLY A 271 -15.88 -1.30 10.06
CA GLY A 271 -15.96 -1.07 8.62
C GLY A 271 -14.69 -1.48 7.86
N LEU A 272 -14.85 -1.81 6.59
CA LEU A 272 -13.77 -2.24 5.70
C LEU A 272 -13.64 -1.33 4.48
N ILE A 273 -12.42 -1.01 4.09
CA ILE A 273 -12.07 -0.49 2.77
C ILE A 273 -11.17 -1.52 2.10
N ILE A 274 -11.73 -2.24 1.13
CA ILE A 274 -11.04 -3.23 0.32
C ILE A 274 -10.65 -2.54 -0.98
N GLN A 275 -9.36 -2.20 -1.12
CA GLN A 275 -8.87 -1.48 -2.29
C GLN A 275 -8.18 -2.41 -3.29
N ILE A 276 -8.48 -2.24 -4.59
CA ILE A 276 -7.90 -2.96 -5.74
C ILE A 276 -7.80 -4.49 -5.52
N ALA A 277 -8.81 -5.06 -4.88
CA ALA A 277 -8.89 -6.47 -4.54
C ALA A 277 -10.34 -6.92 -4.49
N PRO A 278 -10.65 -8.17 -4.85
CA PRO A 278 -11.96 -8.74 -4.59
C PRO A 278 -12.16 -8.97 -3.09
N GLY A 279 -13.43 -9.07 -2.69
CA GLY A 279 -13.83 -9.43 -1.34
C GLY A 279 -14.34 -10.87 -1.28
N PRO A 280 -15.04 -11.25 -0.20
CA PRO A 280 -15.65 -12.57 -0.10
C PRO A 280 -16.68 -12.78 -1.21
N ARG A 281 -16.96 -14.05 -1.51
CA ARG A 281 -17.92 -14.49 -2.52
C ARG A 281 -18.81 -15.58 -1.94
N LEU A 282 -20.07 -15.58 -2.33
CA LEU A 282 -21.01 -16.66 -2.04
C LEU A 282 -20.47 -17.96 -2.63
N SER A 283 -20.40 -18.98 -1.77
CA SER A 283 -20.04 -20.33 -2.15
C SER A 283 -20.61 -21.31 -1.13
N GLU A 284 -20.50 -22.62 -1.39
CA GLU A 284 -20.85 -23.62 -0.37
C GLU A 284 -20.04 -23.45 0.93
N MET A 285 -18.82 -22.93 0.83
CA MET A 285 -17.94 -22.68 1.97
C MET A 285 -18.18 -21.32 2.64
N THR A 286 -18.87 -20.40 1.95
CA THR A 286 -19.19 -19.05 2.44
C THR A 286 -20.66 -18.77 2.15
N PRO A 287 -21.59 -19.34 2.92
CA PRO A 287 -23.02 -19.11 2.74
C PRO A 287 -23.42 -17.66 3.03
N THR A 288 -24.62 -17.29 2.62
CA THR A 288 -25.18 -15.93 2.85
C THR A 288 -25.16 -15.52 4.32
N SER A 289 -25.35 -16.47 5.25
CA SER A 289 -25.28 -16.20 6.70
C SER A 289 -23.89 -15.74 7.16
N ASP A 290 -22.84 -16.17 6.48
CA ASP A 290 -21.48 -15.73 6.77
C ASP A 290 -21.20 -14.35 6.20
N LEU A 291 -21.66 -14.09 4.98
CA LEU A 291 -21.58 -12.76 4.37
C LEU A 291 -22.39 -11.71 5.14
N ALA A 292 -23.55 -12.07 5.67
CA ALA A 292 -24.40 -11.16 6.45
C ALA A 292 -23.74 -10.64 7.73
N ARG A 293 -22.62 -11.25 8.17
CA ARG A 293 -21.81 -10.78 9.31
C ARG A 293 -20.80 -9.70 8.95
N TYR A 294 -20.63 -9.38 7.67
CA TYR A 294 -19.68 -8.33 7.27
C TYR A 294 -20.15 -6.96 7.76
N PRO A 295 -19.21 -6.12 8.24
CA PRO A 295 -19.51 -4.73 8.53
C PRO A 295 -19.77 -3.95 7.22
N PRO A 296 -20.24 -2.69 7.31
CA PRO A 296 -20.25 -1.81 6.14
C PRO A 296 -18.91 -1.85 5.41
N THR A 297 -18.97 -2.01 4.09
CA THR A 297 -17.77 -2.28 3.28
C THR A 297 -17.72 -1.33 2.09
N VAL A 298 -16.56 -0.72 1.88
CA VAL A 298 -16.23 0.02 0.67
C VAL A 298 -15.34 -0.85 -0.20
N PHE A 299 -15.72 -1.01 -1.46
CA PHE A 299 -14.82 -1.51 -2.50
C PHE A 299 -14.29 -0.33 -3.29
N SER A 300 -13.00 -0.05 -3.15
CA SER A 300 -12.31 1.02 -3.86
C SER A 300 -11.47 0.39 -4.97
N HIS A 301 -11.79 0.61 -6.24
CA HIS A 301 -11.11 -0.08 -7.33
C HIS A 301 -10.83 0.82 -8.52
N MET A 302 -9.81 0.46 -9.29
CA MET A 302 -9.35 1.20 -10.46
C MET A 302 -10.00 0.63 -11.72
N PRO A 303 -10.82 1.40 -12.45
CA PRO A 303 -11.58 0.85 -13.58
C PRO A 303 -10.74 0.31 -14.75
N ARG A 304 -9.48 0.74 -14.93
CA ARG A 304 -8.60 0.17 -15.97
C ARG A 304 -7.99 -1.18 -15.58
N ASP A 305 -8.07 -1.58 -14.31
CA ASP A 305 -7.77 -2.95 -13.88
C ASP A 305 -9.02 -3.82 -14.06
N GLU A 306 -9.37 -4.07 -15.34
CA GLU A 306 -10.64 -4.67 -15.74
C GLU A 306 -10.92 -6.01 -15.06
N ARG A 307 -9.89 -6.84 -14.91
CA ARG A 307 -10.02 -8.16 -14.29
C ARG A 307 -10.39 -8.04 -12.81
N THR A 308 -9.70 -7.19 -12.06
CA THR A 308 -10.00 -6.97 -10.65
C THR A 308 -11.35 -6.29 -10.49
N ALA A 309 -11.68 -5.31 -11.35
CA ALA A 309 -12.96 -4.62 -11.34
C ALA A 309 -14.14 -5.59 -11.53
N GLU A 310 -14.03 -6.60 -12.40
CA GLU A 310 -15.07 -7.62 -12.56
C GLU A 310 -15.24 -8.47 -11.30
N PHE A 311 -14.15 -8.91 -10.67
CA PHE A 311 -14.24 -9.66 -9.41
C PHE A 311 -14.75 -8.80 -8.24
N VAL A 312 -14.44 -7.51 -8.22
CA VAL A 312 -14.99 -6.56 -7.24
C VAL A 312 -16.50 -6.40 -7.43
N LYS A 313 -16.96 -6.19 -8.66
CA LYS A 313 -18.38 -6.10 -8.99
C LYS A 313 -19.13 -7.33 -8.49
N MET A 314 -18.58 -8.51 -8.78
CA MET A 314 -19.04 -9.76 -8.24
C MET A 314 -19.14 -9.68 -6.69
N SER A 315 -18.05 -9.41 -5.95
CA SER A 315 -18.12 -9.34 -4.47
C SER A 315 -19.16 -8.34 -3.94
N ILE A 316 -19.35 -7.20 -4.62
CA ILE A 316 -20.37 -6.21 -4.27
C ILE A 316 -21.78 -6.81 -4.38
N GLU A 317 -22.08 -7.51 -5.47
CA GLU A 317 -23.38 -8.14 -5.71
C GLU A 317 -23.71 -9.16 -4.61
N ASP A 318 -22.75 -10.01 -4.25
CA ASP A 318 -22.93 -11.05 -3.22
C ASP A 318 -23.15 -10.48 -1.82
N LEU A 319 -22.38 -9.44 -1.44
CA LEU A 319 -22.52 -8.78 -0.14
C LEU A 319 -23.83 -8.00 -0.03
N ARG A 320 -24.23 -7.30 -1.10
CA ARG A 320 -25.54 -6.62 -1.16
C ARG A 320 -26.69 -7.63 -1.08
N PHE A 321 -26.57 -8.76 -1.78
CA PHE A 321 -27.54 -9.85 -1.68
C PHE A 321 -27.67 -10.39 -0.25
N ALA A 322 -26.56 -10.45 0.49
CA ALA A 322 -26.54 -10.82 1.91
C ALA A 322 -27.01 -9.72 2.87
N GLY A 323 -27.43 -8.55 2.37
CA GLY A 323 -27.94 -7.44 3.17
C GLY A 323 -26.86 -6.51 3.74
N VAL A 324 -25.61 -6.65 3.31
CA VAL A 324 -24.50 -5.80 3.75
C VAL A 324 -24.57 -4.44 3.06
N LYS A 325 -24.34 -3.36 3.82
CA LYS A 325 -24.19 -2.02 3.24
C LYS A 325 -22.86 -1.95 2.49
N VAL A 326 -22.93 -1.68 1.19
CA VAL A 326 -21.75 -1.64 0.32
C VAL A 326 -21.69 -0.39 -0.54
N LEU A 327 -20.57 0.34 -0.45
CA LEU A 327 -20.22 1.44 -1.34
C LEU A 327 -19.19 0.98 -2.38
N GLU A 328 -19.43 1.33 -3.64
CA GLU A 328 -18.44 1.20 -4.72
C GLU A 328 -17.77 2.57 -4.94
N SER A 329 -16.45 2.63 -4.80
CA SER A 329 -15.62 3.82 -5.06
C SER A 329 -14.71 3.52 -6.26
N LYS A 330 -14.89 4.29 -7.35
CA LYS A 330 -14.12 4.12 -8.58
C LYS A 330 -12.97 5.12 -8.65
N LEU A 331 -11.76 4.62 -8.53
CA LEU A 331 -10.52 5.37 -8.59
C LEU A 331 -10.17 5.65 -10.05
N ASN A 332 -10.77 6.71 -10.61
CA ASN A 332 -10.62 7.06 -12.01
C ASN A 332 -9.22 7.61 -12.36
N PRO A 333 -8.77 7.45 -13.63
CA PRO A 333 -7.54 8.08 -14.12
C PRO A 333 -7.52 9.58 -13.86
N ARG A 334 -6.33 10.12 -13.58
CA ARG A 334 -6.15 11.51 -13.16
C ARG A 334 -5.24 12.27 -14.09
N ALA A 335 -5.63 13.50 -14.42
CA ALA A 335 -4.82 14.40 -15.22
C ALA A 335 -3.55 14.79 -14.47
N ILE A 336 -2.39 14.58 -15.11
CA ILE A 336 -1.09 15.03 -14.63
C ILE A 336 -0.95 16.51 -14.96
N THR A 337 -1.64 17.34 -14.17
CA THR A 337 -1.51 18.81 -14.22
C THR A 337 -0.12 19.26 -13.75
N PRO A 338 0.30 20.52 -14.00
CA PRO A 338 1.60 21.01 -13.51
C PRO A 338 1.82 20.85 -11.99
N GLN A 339 0.73 20.78 -11.22
CA GLN A 339 0.77 20.65 -9.76
C GLN A 339 0.50 19.22 -9.27
N TYR A 340 0.35 18.23 -10.16
CA TYR A 340 -0.04 16.87 -9.81
C TYR A 340 0.90 16.26 -8.77
N PHE A 341 2.19 16.10 -9.10
CA PHE A 341 3.16 15.49 -8.19
C PHE A 341 3.34 16.29 -6.90
N TYR A 342 3.28 17.61 -6.97
CA TYR A 342 3.32 18.47 -5.77
C TYR A 342 2.15 18.15 -4.83
N ARG A 343 0.92 18.13 -5.35
CA ARG A 343 -0.30 17.88 -4.56
C ARG A 343 -0.32 16.46 -4.00
N GLU A 344 -0.09 15.47 -4.85
CA GLU A 344 -0.22 14.07 -4.46
C GLU A 344 0.91 13.56 -3.56
N SER A 345 2.08 14.20 -3.61
CA SER A 345 3.16 13.96 -2.65
C SER A 345 3.04 14.79 -1.38
N PHE A 346 1.96 15.56 -1.22
CA PHE A 346 1.75 16.49 -0.11
C PHE A 346 2.93 17.45 0.10
N GLY A 347 3.49 17.94 -1.01
CA GLY A 347 4.59 18.90 -1.03
C GLY A 347 5.99 18.31 -0.84
N LYS A 348 6.14 16.97 -0.78
CA LYS A 348 7.47 16.34 -0.80
C LYS A 348 8.20 16.62 -2.12
N ILE A 349 7.47 16.55 -3.24
CA ILE A 349 7.93 16.97 -4.56
C ILE A 349 7.57 18.44 -4.72
N LYS A 350 8.51 19.29 -5.13
CA LYS A 350 8.29 20.74 -5.28
C LYS A 350 7.44 21.04 -6.51
N THR A 351 6.82 22.22 -6.53
CA THR A 351 6.05 22.72 -7.69
C THR A 351 6.88 22.76 -8.97
N THR A 352 8.15 23.19 -8.89
CA THR A 352 9.08 23.23 -10.04
C THR A 352 9.47 21.84 -10.53
N GLU A 353 9.64 20.88 -9.62
CA GLU A 353 9.93 19.48 -9.95
C GLU A 353 8.70 18.82 -10.61
N SER A 354 7.51 19.05 -10.05
CA SER A 354 6.23 18.60 -10.60
C SER A 354 5.99 19.12 -12.03
N GLU A 355 6.24 20.40 -12.28
CA GLU A 355 6.10 20.99 -13.62
C GLU A 355 7.11 20.38 -14.61
N ALA A 356 8.35 20.16 -14.18
CA ALA A 356 9.39 19.56 -15.00
C ALA A 356 9.14 18.07 -15.31
N LEU A 357 8.67 17.29 -14.33
CA LEU A 357 8.23 15.90 -14.52
C LEU A 357 7.06 15.81 -15.50
N ARG A 358 6.11 16.73 -15.44
CA ARG A 358 5.05 16.80 -16.45
C ARG A 358 5.60 17.13 -17.83
N GLY A 359 6.51 18.12 -17.93
CA GLY A 359 7.16 18.49 -19.19
C GLY A 359 7.89 17.32 -19.84
N SER A 360 8.52 16.49 -19.01
CA SER A 360 9.17 15.23 -19.35
C SER A 360 8.19 14.24 -19.99
N LEU A 361 7.04 14.00 -19.37
CA LEU A 361 6.02 13.12 -19.95
C LEU A 361 5.50 13.64 -21.30
N LYS A 362 5.34 14.96 -21.43
CA LYS A 362 4.90 15.57 -22.70
C LYS A 362 5.91 15.42 -23.83
N SER A 363 7.21 15.56 -23.56
CA SER A 363 8.22 15.48 -24.60
C SER A 363 8.32 14.10 -25.25
N PHE A 364 7.87 13.06 -24.54
CA PHE A 364 7.76 11.68 -25.04
C PHE A 364 6.35 11.28 -25.49
N ASN A 365 5.37 12.20 -25.49
CA ASN A 365 3.97 11.91 -25.78
C ASN A 365 3.35 10.83 -24.85
N LEU A 366 3.81 10.74 -23.60
CA LEU A 366 3.31 9.79 -22.60
C LEU A 366 2.04 10.29 -21.89
N ILE A 367 1.67 11.55 -22.11
CA ILE A 367 0.37 12.10 -21.71
C ILE A 367 -0.34 12.75 -22.90
N ASP A 368 -1.66 12.62 -22.94
CA ASP A 368 -2.50 13.13 -24.02
C ASP A 368 -2.88 14.62 -23.86
N LYS A 369 -3.81 15.08 -24.71
CA LYS A 369 -4.32 16.47 -24.70
C LYS A 369 -5.07 16.84 -23.41
N ASP A 370 -5.58 15.86 -22.69
CA ASP A 370 -6.30 16.01 -21.42
C ASP A 370 -5.36 15.77 -20.21
N ASP A 371 -4.05 15.69 -20.47
CA ASP A 371 -2.99 15.38 -19.51
C ASP A 371 -3.14 13.99 -18.85
N LEU A 372 -3.85 13.05 -19.48
CA LEU A 372 -3.97 11.67 -19.01
C LEU A 372 -2.83 10.80 -19.57
N LEU A 373 -2.34 9.85 -18.77
CA LEU A 373 -1.37 8.86 -19.23
C LEU A 373 -1.96 7.97 -20.32
N THR A 374 -1.25 7.87 -21.44
CA THR A 374 -1.64 7.10 -22.63
C THR A 374 -1.32 5.61 -22.52
N GLU A 375 -0.35 5.25 -21.68
CA GLU A 375 0.09 3.87 -21.45
C GLU A 375 0.43 3.65 -19.97
N ASP A 376 0.55 2.37 -19.57
CA ASP A 376 0.89 2.00 -18.20
C ASP A 376 2.34 2.41 -17.89
N PRO A 377 2.59 3.25 -16.85
CA PRO A 377 3.92 3.66 -16.45
C PRO A 377 4.86 2.51 -16.06
N ARG A 378 4.33 1.33 -15.74
CA ARG A 378 5.12 0.12 -15.51
C ARG A 378 5.76 -0.42 -16.79
N ALA A 379 5.22 -0.06 -17.97
CA ALA A 379 5.80 -0.38 -19.27
C ALA A 379 6.87 0.62 -19.74
N PHE A 380 7.08 1.73 -19.01
CA PHE A 380 8.12 2.69 -19.34
C PHE A 380 9.50 2.03 -19.36
N ASP A 381 10.19 2.16 -20.49
CA ASP A 381 11.56 1.69 -20.64
C ASP A 381 12.58 2.56 -19.87
N THR A 382 13.85 2.17 -19.95
CA THR A 382 14.94 2.88 -19.27
C THR A 382 15.10 4.32 -19.74
N ILE A 383 14.81 4.63 -21.01
CA ILE A 383 14.96 6.00 -21.54
C ILE A 383 13.92 6.91 -20.90
N HIS A 384 12.67 6.45 -20.81
CA HIS A 384 11.60 7.18 -20.15
C HIS A 384 11.92 7.41 -18.66
N VAL A 385 12.37 6.37 -17.96
CA VAL A 385 12.69 6.45 -16.52
C VAL A 385 13.89 7.35 -16.26
N ASP A 386 14.98 7.22 -17.02
CA ASP A 386 16.18 8.04 -16.86
C ASP A 386 15.87 9.51 -17.07
N MET A 387 15.01 9.83 -18.04
CA MET A 387 14.63 11.19 -18.33
C MET A 387 13.75 11.79 -17.23
N LEU A 388 12.78 11.03 -16.70
CA LEU A 388 12.03 11.44 -15.50
C LEU A 388 12.96 11.66 -14.31
N ALA A 389 13.97 10.80 -14.13
CA ALA A 389 14.93 10.90 -13.03
C ALA A 389 15.75 12.20 -13.07
N THR A 390 15.96 12.83 -14.24
CA THR A 390 16.65 14.13 -14.34
C THR A 390 15.87 15.29 -13.71
N HIS A 391 14.55 15.12 -13.55
CA HIS A 391 13.63 16.13 -13.01
C HIS A 391 12.98 15.70 -11.70
N ALA A 392 13.12 14.44 -11.31
CA ALA A 392 12.70 13.93 -10.01
C ALA A 392 13.55 14.52 -8.87
N PRO A 393 13.00 14.60 -7.64
CA PRO A 393 13.80 14.97 -6.49
C PRO A 393 14.97 14.00 -6.27
N ALA A 394 16.12 14.50 -5.83
CA ALA A 394 17.32 13.67 -5.64
C ALA A 394 17.18 12.55 -4.59
N TRP A 395 16.18 12.62 -3.71
CA TRP A 395 15.87 11.59 -2.74
C TRP A 395 14.97 10.48 -3.30
N ASP A 396 14.32 10.72 -4.42
CA ASP A 396 13.43 9.74 -5.04
C ASP A 396 14.27 8.70 -5.78
N THR A 397 14.04 7.41 -5.47
CA THR A 397 14.86 6.31 -5.99
C THR A 397 14.58 5.98 -7.45
N MET A 398 13.42 6.40 -7.96
CA MET A 398 12.87 5.97 -9.27
C MET A 398 12.71 4.44 -9.43
N LEU A 399 12.88 3.67 -8.35
CA LEU A 399 12.66 2.23 -8.35
C LEU A 399 11.16 1.93 -8.17
N PRO A 400 10.61 0.91 -8.86
CA PRO A 400 9.27 0.42 -8.59
C PRO A 400 9.08 0.06 -7.12
N ASP A 401 7.88 0.28 -6.59
CA ASP A 401 7.49 0.01 -5.21
C ASP A 401 8.29 0.83 -4.17
N MET A 402 9.12 1.80 -4.61
CA MET A 402 9.99 2.60 -3.75
C MET A 402 10.14 4.08 -4.12
N SER A 403 9.37 4.56 -5.08
CA SER A 403 9.51 5.90 -5.65
C SER A 403 8.18 6.62 -5.61
N ASP A 404 8.11 7.78 -4.97
CA ASP A 404 6.89 8.59 -4.99
C ASP A 404 6.52 8.93 -6.43
N VAL A 405 7.48 9.31 -7.27
CA VAL A 405 7.22 9.63 -8.68
C VAL A 405 6.62 8.43 -9.43
N ARG A 406 7.18 7.22 -9.27
CA ARG A 406 6.69 6.01 -9.95
C ARG A 406 5.31 5.61 -9.44
N GLU A 407 5.09 5.59 -8.12
CA GLU A 407 3.78 5.25 -7.55
C GLU A 407 2.70 6.27 -7.97
N LEU A 408 3.03 7.56 -7.95
CA LEU A 408 2.08 8.61 -8.35
C LEU A 408 1.71 8.54 -9.84
N LEU A 409 2.61 8.07 -10.70
CA LEU A 409 2.29 7.76 -12.09
C LEU A 409 1.32 6.58 -12.18
N ASN A 410 1.55 5.50 -11.44
CA ASN A 410 0.64 4.35 -11.41
C ASN A 410 -0.76 4.73 -10.91
N VAL A 411 -0.84 5.60 -9.89
CA VAL A 411 -2.10 6.21 -9.42
C VAL A 411 -2.78 7.02 -10.51
N ALA A 412 -2.05 7.89 -11.22
CA ALA A 412 -2.61 8.70 -12.31
C ALA A 412 -3.15 7.83 -13.44
N HIS A 413 -2.45 6.74 -13.76
CA HIS A 413 -2.87 5.80 -14.77
C HIS A 413 -4.12 5.02 -14.34
N ALA A 414 -4.30 4.83 -13.04
CA ALA A 414 -5.37 4.06 -12.42
C ALA A 414 -5.38 2.60 -12.88
N THR A 415 -4.27 1.88 -12.68
CA THR A 415 -4.22 0.41 -12.84
C THR A 415 -3.44 -0.21 -11.68
N HIS A 416 -4.17 -0.96 -10.86
CA HIS A 416 -3.66 -1.76 -9.75
C HIS A 416 -2.60 -1.06 -8.88
N GLU A 417 -2.93 0.11 -8.32
CA GLU A 417 -2.06 0.85 -7.40
C GLU A 417 -2.80 1.28 -6.14
N LEU A 418 -2.11 1.26 -4.99
CA LEU A 418 -2.63 1.81 -3.75
C LEU A 418 -2.82 3.33 -3.91
N SER A 419 -4.01 3.83 -3.56
CA SER A 419 -4.32 5.25 -3.69
C SER A 419 -5.08 5.80 -2.49
N ALA A 420 -4.77 7.04 -2.15
CA ALA A 420 -5.53 7.83 -1.19
C ALA A 420 -6.74 8.54 -1.81
N GLN A 421 -6.95 8.41 -3.13
CA GLN A 421 -8.12 8.99 -3.80
C GLN A 421 -9.43 8.50 -3.14
N ASP A 422 -10.30 9.45 -2.83
CA ASP A 422 -11.60 9.28 -2.17
C ASP A 422 -11.52 8.65 -0.77
N PHE A 423 -10.32 8.47 -0.19
CA PHE A 423 -10.17 7.83 1.11
C PHE A 423 -10.90 8.58 2.23
N ALA A 424 -10.89 9.92 2.23
CA ALA A 424 -11.58 10.71 3.23
C ALA A 424 -13.10 10.48 3.18
N ALA A 425 -13.66 10.49 1.97
CA ALA A 425 -15.08 10.24 1.73
C ALA A 425 -15.47 8.80 2.10
N ASN A 426 -14.67 7.83 1.71
CA ASN A 426 -14.88 6.41 1.99
C ASN A 426 -14.86 6.12 3.50
N LEU A 427 -13.87 6.65 4.24
CA LEU A 427 -13.80 6.50 5.69
C LEU A 427 -14.99 7.17 6.38
N ALA A 428 -15.40 8.36 5.94
CA ALA A 428 -16.55 9.04 6.53
C ALA A 428 -17.87 8.31 6.27
N TRP A 429 -18.04 7.72 5.08
CA TRP A 429 -19.20 6.88 4.77
C TRP A 429 -19.26 5.66 5.71
N LEU A 430 -18.13 4.98 5.95
CA LEU A 430 -18.08 3.87 6.90
C LEU A 430 -18.49 4.27 8.31
N ILE A 431 -18.01 5.42 8.78
CA ILE A 431 -18.36 5.94 10.12
C ILE A 431 -19.87 6.15 10.23
N ARG A 432 -20.50 6.78 9.23
CA ARG A 432 -21.96 6.98 9.21
C ARG A 432 -22.72 5.65 9.14
N ALA A 433 -22.28 4.76 8.24
CA ALA A 433 -22.92 3.46 8.03
C ALA A 433 -22.87 2.57 9.29
N HIS A 434 -21.77 2.64 10.05
CA HIS A 434 -21.61 1.96 11.33
C HIS A 434 -22.50 2.56 12.43
N SER A 435 -22.50 3.90 12.59
CA SER A 435 -23.32 4.57 13.62
C SER A 435 -24.83 4.39 13.42
N ALA A 436 -25.30 4.12 12.19
CA ALA A 436 -26.70 3.82 11.93
C ALA A 436 -27.14 2.40 12.37
N HIS A 437 -26.20 1.55 12.82
CA HIS A 437 -26.45 0.17 13.27
C HIS A 437 -26.28 -0.05 14.78
N THR A 438 -25.64 0.88 15.47
CA THR A 438 -25.50 0.92 16.93
C THR A 438 -26.58 1.80 17.55
#